data_AF-A0A176RV19-F1
#
_entry.id   AF-A0A176RV19-F1
#
_cell.length_a   1.000
_cell.length_b   1.000
_cell.length_c   1.000
_cell.angle_alpha   90.00
_cell.angle_beta   90.00
_cell.angle_gamma   90.00
#
_symmetry.space_group_name_H-M   'P 1'
#
loop_
_entity.id
_entity.type
_entity.pdbx_description
1 polymer ?
#
loop_
_entity_poly.entity_id
_entity_poly.type
_entity_poly.pdbx_seq_one_letter_code
_entity_poly.pdbx_strand_id
1 'polypeptide(L)'
;MHIHLDPVGGIAGDMFVSSIIDAFPLLENALYNTIKKLDIPSEIEIAVKPYTDGILTGKRFHVDLSNYLASKDEQHSHFSNIQNRILKAKLPTETTERSIEIFRILAMAEAEVHGTSVDKVAFHEVGLG
;
A
#
# COMPACT_ATOMS: atom_id res chain seq x y z
N MET A 1 -0.78 -19.13 18.11
CA MET A 1 -1.25 -17.73 18.11
C MET A 1 -2.33 -17.62 17.05
N HIS A 2 -3.53 -17.19 17.41
CA HIS A 2 -4.67 -17.06 16.49
C HIS A 2 -4.98 -15.56 16.36
N ILE A 3 -4.86 -15.02 15.14
CA ILE A 3 -5.27 -13.65 14.82
C ILE A 3 -6.62 -13.75 14.12
N HIS A 4 -7.64 -13.11 14.68
CA HIS A 4 -8.97 -13.05 14.08
C HIS A 4 -9.17 -11.66 13.49
N LEU A 5 -9.42 -11.60 12.17
CA LEU A 5 -9.73 -10.36 11.46
C LEU A 5 -11.20 -10.44 11.08
N ASP A 6 -12.00 -9.45 11.51
CA ASP A 6 -13.39 -9.28 11.08
C ASP A 6 -13.53 -7.94 10.33
N PRO A 7 -13.08 -7.88 9.06
CA PRO A 7 -13.13 -6.66 8.28
C PRO A 7 -14.56 -6.43 7.77
N VAL A 8 -15.41 -5.80 8.57
CA VAL A 8 -16.74 -5.35 8.12
C VAL A 8 -16.54 -4.25 7.06
N GLY A 9 -16.74 -4.59 5.79
CA GLY A 9 -16.54 -3.66 4.66
C GLY A 9 -15.10 -3.56 4.15
N GLY A 10 -14.19 -4.44 4.60
CA GLY A 10 -12.77 -4.42 4.25
C GLY A 10 -11.88 -3.90 5.38
N ILE A 11 -10.55 -3.98 5.20
CA ILE A 11 -9.57 -3.38 6.11
C ILE A 11 -8.64 -2.48 5.31
N ALA A 12 -8.54 -1.22 5.71
CA ALA A 12 -7.59 -0.31 5.10
C ALA A 12 -6.16 -0.79 5.39
N GLY A 13 -5.30 -0.78 4.38
CA GLY A 13 -3.95 -1.35 4.49
C GLY A 13 -3.10 -0.68 5.56
N ASP A 14 -3.25 0.65 5.73
CA ASP A 14 -2.61 1.42 6.78
C ASP A 14 -3.09 1.00 8.18
N MET A 15 -4.39 0.78 8.37
CA MET A 15 -4.96 0.28 9.63
C MET A 15 -4.46 -1.14 9.94
N PHE A 16 -4.41 -2.02 8.93
CA PHE A 16 -3.88 -3.36 9.11
C PHE A 16 -2.41 -3.33 9.53
N VAL A 17 -1.57 -2.60 8.81
CA VAL A 17 -0.14 -2.44 9.16
C VAL A 17 0.01 -1.85 10.56
N SER A 18 -0.77 -0.81 10.88
CA SER A 18 -0.77 -0.20 12.21
C SER A 18 -1.06 -1.23 13.31
N SER A 19 -2.12 -2.01 13.14
CA SER A 19 -2.54 -3.02 14.13
C SER A 19 -1.50 -4.12 14.32
N ILE A 20 -0.85 -4.58 13.25
CA ILE A 20 0.20 -5.60 13.31
C ILE A 20 1.45 -5.06 14.01
N ILE A 21 1.87 -3.83 13.71
CA ILE A 21 3.05 -3.23 14.34
C ILE A 21 2.79 -2.84 15.80
N ASP A 22 1.56 -2.52 16.16
CA ASP A 22 1.16 -2.27 17.55
C ASP A 22 1.18 -3.58 18.36
N ALA A 23 0.60 -4.67 17.81
CA ALA A 23 0.60 -5.99 18.43
C ALA A 23 1.99 -6.67 18.45
N PHE A 24 2.81 -6.41 17.43
CA PHE A 24 4.13 -7.04 17.25
C PHE A 24 5.21 -5.99 16.92
N PRO A 25 5.67 -5.19 17.90
CA PRO A 25 6.65 -4.12 17.67
C PRO A 25 7.97 -4.58 17.05
N LEU A 26 8.36 -5.85 17.26
CA LEU A 26 9.58 -6.43 16.69
C LEU A 26 9.58 -6.49 15.15
N LEU A 27 8.39 -6.44 14.53
CA LEU A 27 8.26 -6.49 13.07
C LEU A 27 8.50 -5.13 12.39
N GLU A 28 8.61 -4.04 13.15
CA GLU A 28 8.70 -2.68 12.61
C GLU A 28 9.94 -2.50 11.71
N ASN A 29 11.09 -3.02 12.13
CA ASN A 29 12.30 -3.00 11.29
C ASN A 29 12.15 -3.84 10.01
N ALA A 30 11.46 -4.97 10.09
CA ALA A 30 11.21 -5.83 8.93
C ALA A 30 10.27 -5.15 7.92
N LEU A 31 9.27 -4.41 8.41
CA LEU A 31 8.39 -3.57 7.59
C LEU A 31 9.19 -2.51 6.83
N TYR A 32 10.01 -1.70 7.52
CA TYR A 32 10.82 -0.67 6.86
C TYR A 32 11.82 -1.26 5.86
N ASN A 33 12.45 -2.39 6.19
CA ASN A 33 13.34 -3.09 5.25
C ASN A 33 12.60 -3.59 4.00
N THR A 34 11.34 -3.96 4.14
CA THR A 34 10.48 -4.37 3.01
C THR A 34 10.10 -3.16 2.16
N ILE A 35 9.67 -2.06 2.79
CA ILE A 35 9.31 -0.81 2.11
C ILE A 35 10.50 -0.26 1.30
N LYS A 36 11.71 -0.28 1.87
CA LYS A 36 12.94 0.15 1.17
C LYS A 36 13.20 -0.61 -0.14
N LYS A 37 12.78 -1.88 -0.23
CA LYS A 37 12.95 -2.67 -1.45
C LYS A 37 12.00 -2.25 -2.57
N LEU A 38 10.89 -1.60 -2.23
CA LEU A 38 9.90 -1.15 -3.21
C LEU A 38 10.34 0.10 -3.99
N ASP A 39 11.51 0.68 -3.68
CA ASP A 39 12.06 1.85 -4.40
C ASP A 39 11.03 2.99 -4.51
N ILE A 40 10.41 3.30 -3.36
CA ILE A 40 9.42 4.37 -3.26
C ILE A 40 10.15 5.73 -3.36
N PRO A 41 9.61 6.69 -4.12
CA PRO A 41 10.16 8.05 -4.20
C PRO A 41 10.50 8.64 -2.83
N SER A 42 11.67 9.28 -2.72
CA SER A 42 12.17 9.85 -1.47
C SER A 42 11.32 11.01 -0.92
N GLU A 43 10.50 11.60 -1.77
CA GLU A 43 9.55 12.66 -1.46
C GLU A 43 8.33 12.13 -0.68
N ILE A 44 8.12 10.82 -0.66
CA ILE A 44 7.04 10.17 0.08
C ILE A 44 7.55 9.80 1.47
N GLU A 45 7.02 10.43 2.51
CA GLU A 45 7.33 10.08 3.89
C GLU A 45 6.46 8.89 4.32
N ILE A 46 7.09 7.83 4.84
CA ILE A 46 6.38 6.70 5.42
C ILE A 46 6.87 6.49 6.85
N ALA A 47 5.95 6.49 7.80
CA ALA A 47 6.27 6.35 9.21
C ALA A 47 5.16 5.67 10.00
N VAL A 48 5.54 4.89 11.00
CA VAL A 48 4.63 4.42 12.05
C VAL A 48 4.76 5.37 13.23
N LYS A 49 3.69 6.09 13.56
CA LYS A 49 3.67 7.11 14.63
C LYS A 49 2.68 6.69 15.74
N PRO A 50 2.94 7.02 17.02
CA PRO A 50 1.91 6.91 18.06
C PRO A 50 0.67 7.72 17.69
N TYR A 51 -0.51 7.22 18.02
CA TYR A 51 -1.78 7.86 17.72
C TYR A 51 -2.77 7.69 18.87
N THR A 52 -3.60 8.70 19.08
CA THR A 52 -4.74 8.66 19.99
C THR A 52 -5.87 9.49 19.41
N ASP A 53 -7.10 8.99 19.58
CA ASP A 53 -8.34 9.73 19.26
C ASP A 53 -8.98 10.36 20.51
N GLY A 54 -8.30 10.30 21.66
CA GLY A 54 -8.79 10.77 22.95
C GLY A 54 -9.47 9.69 23.80
N ILE A 55 -9.81 8.53 23.22
CA ILE A 55 -10.42 7.39 23.92
C ILE A 55 -9.50 6.17 23.86
N LEU A 56 -8.93 5.91 22.69
CA LEU A 56 -8.03 4.79 22.42
C LEU A 56 -6.64 5.29 22.06
N THR A 57 -5.64 4.48 22.38
CA THR A 57 -4.24 4.68 21.99
C THR A 57 -3.78 3.53 21.12
N GLY A 58 -2.91 3.82 20.16
CA GLY A 58 -2.27 2.80 19.34
C GLY A 58 -1.21 3.43 18.44
N LYS A 59 -0.96 2.79 17.31
CA LYS A 59 -0.08 3.29 16.26
C LYS A 59 -0.87 3.67 15.01
N ARG A 60 -0.29 4.53 14.19
CA ARG A 60 -0.78 4.90 12.86
C ARG A 60 0.35 4.77 11.85
N PHE A 61 0.14 3.95 10.83
CA PHE A 61 0.95 3.91 9.62
C PHE A 61 0.54 5.09 8.76
N HIS A 62 1.44 6.05 8.64
CA HIS A 62 1.23 7.31 7.95
C HIS A 62 2.06 7.34 6.68
N VAL A 63 1.41 7.69 5.57
CA VAL A 63 2.02 7.92 4.27
C VAL A 63 1.71 9.37 3.90
N ASP A 64 2.73 10.21 3.84
CA ASP A 64 2.60 11.62 3.44
C ASP A 64 3.07 11.79 1.99
N LEU A 65 2.15 12.28 1.15
CA LEU A 65 2.37 12.52 -0.27
C LEU A 65 2.53 14.01 -0.60
N SER A 66 2.44 14.91 0.38
CA SER A 66 2.35 16.35 0.15
C SER A 66 3.53 16.89 -0.68
N ASN A 67 4.75 16.43 -0.38
CA ASN A 67 5.94 16.82 -1.14
C ASN A 67 6.02 16.17 -2.52
N TYR A 68 5.56 14.91 -2.62
CA TYR A 68 5.51 14.19 -3.89
C TYR A 68 4.56 14.89 -4.88
N LEU A 69 3.34 15.18 -4.42
CA LEU A 69 2.30 15.89 -5.16
C LEU A 69 2.69 17.32 -5.56
N ALA A 70 3.39 18.05 -4.69
CA ALA A 70 3.86 19.40 -5.00
C ALA A 70 4.90 19.44 -6.15
N SER A 71 5.53 18.31 -6.47
CA SER A 71 6.61 18.19 -7.46
C SER A 71 6.20 17.52 -8.78
N LYS A 72 4.94 17.09 -8.90
CA LYS A 72 4.43 16.28 -10.02
C LYS A 72 3.06 16.77 -10.47
N ASP A 73 2.89 17.01 -11.77
CA ASP A 73 1.55 17.06 -12.38
C ASP A 73 0.90 15.67 -12.26
N GLU A 74 -0.41 15.62 -11.98
CA GLU A 74 -1.22 14.41 -11.75
C GLU A 74 -0.73 13.19 -12.54
N GLN A 75 0.02 12.28 -11.88
CA GLN A 75 0.50 11.05 -12.51
C GLN A 75 -0.36 9.88 -12.06
N HIS A 76 -1.27 9.45 -12.93
CA HIS A 76 -1.98 8.19 -12.71
C HIS A 76 -0.99 7.03 -12.58
N SER A 77 -1.15 6.24 -11.52
CA SER A 77 -0.36 5.03 -11.32
C SER A 77 -0.86 3.92 -12.23
N HIS A 78 -0.16 3.68 -13.34
CA HIS A 78 -0.47 2.54 -14.21
C HIS A 78 -0.20 1.20 -13.51
N PHE A 79 -1.10 0.23 -13.72
CA PHE A 79 -0.94 -1.11 -13.16
C PHE A 79 0.41 -1.75 -13.52
N SER A 80 0.86 -1.56 -14.77
CA SER A 80 2.16 -2.06 -15.24
C SER A 80 3.35 -1.49 -14.45
N ASN A 81 3.29 -0.22 -14.03
CA ASN A 81 4.33 0.40 -13.20
C ASN A 81 4.36 -0.21 -11.80
N ILE A 82 3.19 -0.42 -11.19
CA ILE A 82 3.06 -1.07 -9.87
C ILE A 82 3.58 -2.50 -9.93
N GLN A 83 3.14 -3.28 -10.92
CA GLN A 83 3.59 -4.65 -11.12
C GLN A 83 5.11 -4.73 -11.28
N ASN A 84 5.69 -3.87 -12.12
CA ASN A 84 7.15 -3.82 -12.32
C ASN A 84 7.90 -3.47 -11.03
N ARG A 85 7.36 -2.56 -10.22
CA ARG A 85 7.95 -2.19 -8.93
C ARG A 85 7.95 -3.37 -7.95
N ILE A 86 6.83 -4.09 -7.84
CA ILE A 86 6.70 -5.28 -6.99
C ILE A 86 7.67 -6.39 -7.44
N LEU A 87 7.75 -6.66 -8.75
CA LEU A 87 8.66 -7.66 -9.30
C LEU A 87 10.14 -7.33 -9.03
N LYS A 88 10.51 -6.04 -9.13
CA LYS A 88 11.88 -5.58 -8.88
C LYS A 88 12.27 -5.59 -7.40
N ALA A 89 11.29 -5.50 -6.49
CA ALA A 89 11.52 -5.44 -5.06
C ALA A 89 12.08 -6.74 -4.45
N LYS A 90 12.10 -7.85 -5.20
CA LYS A 90 12.64 -9.15 -4.73
C LYS A 90 12.06 -9.53 -3.36
N LEU A 91 10.75 -9.36 -3.22
CA LEU A 91 10.00 -9.83 -2.06
C LEU A 91 9.93 -11.37 -2.10
N PRO A 92 9.56 -12.04 -0.99
CA PRO A 92 9.25 -13.47 -1.04
C PRO A 92 8.26 -13.78 -2.18
N THR A 93 8.42 -14.92 -2.84
CA THR A 93 7.63 -15.29 -4.03
C THR A 93 6.14 -15.21 -3.76
N GLU A 94 5.67 -15.81 -2.65
CA GLU A 94 4.26 -15.77 -2.28
C GLU A 94 3.73 -14.34 -2.05
N THR A 95 4.54 -13.46 -1.44
CA THR A 95 4.18 -12.06 -1.24
C THR A 95 4.07 -11.32 -2.57
N THR A 96 5.03 -11.57 -3.48
CA THR A 96 5.06 -10.97 -4.82
C THR A 96 3.82 -11.37 -5.62
N GLU A 97 3.54 -12.67 -5.69
CA GLU A 97 2.41 -13.23 -6.44
C GLU A 97 1.07 -12.73 -5.91
N ARG A 98 0.86 -12.79 -4.58
CA ARG A 98 -0.38 -12.30 -3.96
C ARG A 98 -0.59 -10.80 -4.17
N SER A 99 0.48 -10.00 -4.06
CA SER A 99 0.38 -8.55 -4.25
C SER A 99 -0.01 -8.22 -5.68
N ILE A 100 0.62 -8.86 -6.67
CA ILE A 100 0.29 -8.66 -8.09
C ILE A 100 -1.15 -9.09 -8.37
N GLU A 101 -1.60 -10.21 -7.82
CA GLU A 101 -2.97 -10.70 -8.04
C GLU A 101 -4.03 -9.77 -7.45
N ILE A 102 -3.79 -9.21 -6.25
CA ILE A 102 -4.68 -8.20 -5.66
C ILE A 102 -4.80 -6.98 -6.60
N PHE A 103 -3.67 -6.44 -7.08
CA PHE A 103 -3.70 -5.32 -8.02
C PHE A 103 -4.33 -5.69 -9.37
N ARG A 104 -4.17 -6.94 -9.83
CA ARG A 104 -4.79 -7.43 -11.06
C ARG A 104 -6.31 -7.43 -10.96
N ILE A 105 -6.87 -7.90 -9.84
CA ILE A 105 -8.31 -7.89 -9.59
C ILE A 105 -8.84 -6.46 -9.62
N LEU A 106 -8.13 -5.52 -8.96
CA LEU A 106 -8.50 -4.10 -8.99
C LEU A 106 -8.41 -3.52 -10.40
N ALA A 107 -7.36 -3.86 -11.16
CA ALA A 107 -7.20 -3.40 -12.53
C ALA A 107 -8.30 -3.95 -13.46
N MET A 108 -8.75 -5.19 -13.25
CA MET A 108 -9.88 -5.75 -13.98
C MET A 108 -11.18 -4.99 -13.71
N ALA A 109 -11.45 -4.63 -12.46
CA ALA A 109 -12.62 -3.83 -12.10
C ALA A 109 -12.56 -2.42 -12.72
N GLU A 110 -11.42 -1.74 -12.63
CA GLU A 110 -11.21 -0.41 -13.23
C GLU A 110 -11.34 -0.48 -14.77
N ALA A 111 -10.78 -1.51 -15.39
CA ALA A 111 -10.87 -1.73 -16.84
C ALA A 111 -12.32 -1.87 -17.31
N GLU A 112 -13.16 -2.59 -16.55
CA GLU A 112 -14.59 -2.77 -16.84
C GLU A 112 -15.35 -1.44 -16.73
N VAL A 113 -15.12 -0.67 -15.66
CA VAL A 113 -15.78 0.63 -15.44
C VAL A 113 -15.39 1.65 -16.52
N HIS A 114 -14.12 1.66 -16.94
CA HIS A 114 -13.59 2.63 -17.89
C HIS A 114 -13.56 2.15 -19.35
N GLY A 115 -14.01 0.93 -19.64
CA GLY A 115 -14.05 0.36 -20.99
C GLY A 115 -12.66 0.25 -21.65
N THR A 116 -11.62 0.01 -20.87
CA THR A 116 -10.23 -0.14 -21.33
C THR A 116 -9.71 -1.56 -21.13
N SER A 117 -8.49 -1.86 -21.58
CA SER A 117 -7.81 -3.13 -21.29
C SER A 117 -7.04 -3.03 -19.97
N VAL A 118 -6.93 -4.14 -19.23
CA VAL A 118 -6.17 -4.23 -17.97
C VAL A 118 -4.76 -3.64 -18.08
N ASP A 119 -4.06 -3.89 -19.19
CA ASP A 119 -2.69 -3.39 -19.42
C ASP A 119 -2.59 -1.87 -19.57
N LYS A 120 -3.72 -1.20 -19.85
CA LYS A 120 -3.83 0.25 -20.03
C LYS A 120 -4.46 0.95 -18.84
N VAL A 121 -4.82 0.19 -17.80
CA VAL A 121 -5.42 0.77 -16.59
C VAL A 121 -4.44 1.72 -15.93
N ALA A 122 -4.94 2.92 -15.69
CA ALA A 122 -4.35 3.89 -14.79
C ALA A 122 -5.34 4.00 -13.64
N PHE A 123 -4.89 3.73 -12.41
CA PHE A 123 -5.78 3.79 -11.28
C PHE A 123 -6.08 5.25 -10.95
N HIS A 124 -7.36 5.62 -10.94
CA HIS A 124 -7.81 6.94 -10.51
C HIS A 124 -8.02 7.00 -8.99
N GLU A 125 -8.49 5.90 -8.39
CA GLU A 125 -8.80 5.81 -6.95
C GLU A 125 -7.81 4.95 -6.16
N VAL A 126 -6.97 4.14 -6.82
CA VAL A 126 -6.04 3.19 -6.18
C VAL A 126 -4.60 3.37 -6.66
N GLY A 127 -3.92 4.39 -6.15
CA GLY A 127 -2.53 4.66 -6.49
C GLY A 127 -2.00 5.86 -5.73
N LEU A 128 -0.69 6.09 -5.81
CA LEU A 128 -0.12 7.38 -5.47
C LEU A 128 -0.66 8.37 -6.51
N GLY A 129 -1.79 9.01 -6.19
CA GLY A 129 -2.27 10.19 -6.89
C GLY A 129 -1.29 11.33 -6.71
#